data_AF-A0A170T0F5-F1
#
_entry.id   AF-A0A170T0F5-F1
#
_cell.length_a   1.000
_cell.length_b   1.000
_cell.length_c   1.000
_cell.angle_alpha   90.00
_cell.angle_beta   90.00
_cell.angle_gamma   90.00
#
_symmetry.space_group_name_H-M   'P 1'
#
loop_
_entity.id
_entity.type
_entity.pdbx_description
1 polymer ?
#
loop_
_entity_poly.entity_id
_entity_poly.type
_entity_poly.pdbx_seq_one_letter_code
_entity_poly.pdbx_strand_id
1 'polypeptide(L)'
;MGKGSSDIISQLIDLITTAISELREEGLEPDIMLVGPEFKGYLTEELSRLVNLKIYIIDELGADAVIADSKYLGQLKKASKRISIEPFLEEEEWEEIIKQLPEISEE
;
A
#
# COMPACT_ATOMS: atom_id res chain seq x y z
N MET A 1 -6.20 -16.02 17.31
CA MET A 1 -6.65 -15.74 15.93
C MET A 1 -6.29 -14.29 15.66
N GLY A 2 -5.29 -14.06 14.81
CA GLY A 2 -4.67 -12.75 14.60
C GLY A 2 -5.66 -11.75 14.00
N LYS A 3 -5.87 -10.63 14.70
CA LYS A 3 -6.72 -9.53 14.25
C LYS A 3 -5.97 -8.47 13.43
N GLY A 4 -4.63 -8.44 13.44
CA GLY A 4 -3.81 -7.40 12.79
C GLY A 4 -3.81 -7.47 11.25
N SER A 5 -3.32 -8.57 10.66
CA SER A 5 -3.08 -8.60 9.20
C SER A 5 -4.33 -8.49 8.30
N SER A 6 -5.51 -8.90 8.79
CA SER A 6 -6.76 -8.78 7.99
C SER A 6 -7.25 -7.34 7.87
N ASP A 7 -6.95 -6.51 8.88
CA ASP A 7 -7.35 -5.10 8.89
C ASP A 7 -6.43 -4.29 7.97
N ILE A 8 -5.12 -4.54 8.03
CA ILE A 8 -4.11 -3.90 7.18
C ILE A 8 -4.36 -4.16 5.70
N ILE A 9 -4.70 -5.40 5.31
CA ILE A 9 -5.01 -5.72 3.91
C ILE A 9 -6.23 -4.91 3.43
N SER A 10 -7.25 -4.76 4.27
CA SER A 10 -8.46 -4.00 3.92
C SER A 10 -8.14 -2.51 3.76
N GLN A 11 -7.36 -1.93 4.68
CA GLN A 11 -6.91 -0.54 4.59
C GLN A 11 -6.04 -0.30 3.35
N LEU A 12 -5.18 -1.26 2.99
CA LEU A 12 -4.36 -1.17 1.78
C LEU A 12 -5.20 -1.21 0.50
N ILE A 13 -6.24 -2.06 0.46
CA ILE A 13 -7.22 -2.09 -0.64
C ILE A 13 -7.91 -0.72 -0.77
N ASP A 14 -8.38 -0.14 0.33
CA ASP A 14 -9.06 1.16 0.33
C ASP A 14 -8.12 2.29 -0.15
N LEU A 15 -6.86 2.26 0.28
CA LEU A 15 -5.84 3.23 -0.13
C LEU A 15 -5.52 3.15 -1.63
N ILE A 16 -5.34 1.93 -2.14
CA ILE A 16 -5.08 1.68 -3.56
C ILE A 16 -6.27 2.07 -4.42
N THR A 17 -7.48 1.68 -4.03
CA THR A 17 -8.71 1.99 -4.79
C THR A 17 -8.99 3.49 -4.80
N THR A 18 -8.75 4.18 -3.68
CA THR A 18 -8.84 5.65 -3.58
C THR A 18 -7.84 6.31 -4.53
N ALA A 19 -6.57 5.91 -4.50
CA ALA A 19 -5.55 6.47 -5.39
C ALA A 19 -5.89 6.28 -6.89
N ILE A 20 -6.48 5.14 -7.25
CA ILE A 20 -6.95 4.87 -8.62
C ILE A 20 -8.13 5.77 -8.98
N SER A 21 -9.10 5.94 -8.06
CA SER A 21 -10.25 6.82 -8.29
C SER A 21 -9.81 8.26 -8.52
N GLU A 22 -8.90 8.78 -7.69
CA GLU A 22 -8.35 10.13 -7.83
C GLU A 22 -7.67 10.33 -9.19
N LEU A 23 -6.86 9.38 -9.65
CA LEU A 23 -6.23 9.45 -10.97
C LEU A 23 -7.29 9.45 -12.10
N ARG A 24 -8.32 8.62 -11.98
CA ARG A 24 -9.43 8.59 -12.96
C ARG A 24 -10.25 9.86 -12.97
N GLU A 25 -10.49 10.49 -11.81
CA GLU A 25 -11.15 11.79 -11.70
C GLU A 25 -10.34 12.91 -12.37
N GLU A 26 -9.01 12.80 -12.37
CA GLU A 26 -8.11 13.67 -13.12
C GLU A 26 -8.04 13.34 -14.63
N GLY A 27 -8.83 12.38 -15.11
CA GLY A 27 -8.92 12.00 -16.53
C GLY A 27 -7.81 11.07 -17.01
N LEU A 28 -7.11 10.40 -16.09
CA LEU A 28 -6.06 9.43 -16.39
C LEU A 28 -6.63 8.00 -16.40
N GLU A 29 -5.90 7.09 -17.04
CA GLU A 29 -6.24 5.67 -17.11
C GLU A 29 -5.10 4.85 -16.48
N PRO A 30 -5.06 4.69 -15.14
CA PRO A 30 -4.03 3.90 -14.49
C PRO A 30 -4.07 2.45 -14.98
N ASP A 31 -2.92 1.97 -15.45
CA ASP A 31 -2.78 0.65 -16.06
C ASP A 31 -1.60 -0.14 -15.48
N ILE A 32 -0.71 0.52 -14.73
CA ILE A 32 0.46 -0.10 -14.10
C ILE A 32 0.56 0.21 -12.61
N MET A 33 1.19 -0.70 -11.88
CA MET A 33 1.65 -0.49 -10.52
C MET A 33 3.12 -0.93 -10.42
N LEU A 34 3.99 0.01 -10.04
CA LEU A 34 5.39 -0.25 -9.72
C LEU A 34 5.48 -0.51 -8.23
N VAL A 35 6.13 -1.59 -7.80
CA VAL A 35 6.02 -2.06 -6.43
C VAL A 35 7.40 -2.41 -5.88
N GLY A 36 7.71 -1.91 -4.70
CA GLY A 36 8.91 -2.27 -3.97
C GLY A 36 8.84 -3.68 -3.37
N PRO A 37 9.99 -4.29 -3.07
CA PRO A 37 10.06 -5.67 -2.61
C PRO A 37 9.35 -5.90 -1.27
N GLU A 38 9.33 -4.91 -0.37
CA GLU A 38 8.65 -5.02 0.92
C GLU A 38 7.14 -4.86 0.74
N PHE A 39 6.71 -3.89 -0.06
CA PHE A 39 5.30 -3.70 -0.42
C PHE A 39 4.70 -4.97 -1.06
N LYS A 40 5.49 -5.66 -1.88
CA LYS A 40 5.07 -6.92 -2.53
C LYS A 40 4.62 -7.98 -1.53
N GLY A 41 5.16 -8.01 -0.31
CA GLY A 41 4.72 -8.94 0.74
C GLY A 41 3.23 -8.83 1.08
N TYR A 42 2.63 -7.67 0.82
CA TYR A 42 1.24 -7.33 1.11
C TYR A 42 0.32 -7.44 -0.13
N LEU A 43 0.89 -7.77 -1.30
CA LEU A 43 0.12 -8.03 -2.51
C LEU A 43 -0.55 -9.41 -2.46
N THR A 44 -1.75 -9.48 -1.92
CA THR A 44 -2.57 -10.70 -1.95
C THR A 44 -3.12 -10.96 -3.36
N GLU A 45 -3.56 -12.21 -3.61
CA GLU A 45 -4.29 -12.54 -4.84
C GLU A 45 -5.58 -11.70 -4.98
N GLU A 46 -6.26 -11.45 -3.87
CA GLU A 46 -7.48 -10.64 -3.83
C GLU A 46 -7.19 -9.21 -4.29
N LEU A 47 -6.16 -8.58 -3.71
CA LEU A 47 -5.72 -7.25 -4.12
C LEU A 47 -5.37 -7.25 -5.61
N SER A 48 -4.55 -8.20 -6.06
CA SER A 48 -4.14 -8.31 -7.47
C SER A 48 -5.31 -8.41 -8.46
N ARG A 49 -6.40 -9.11 -8.07
CA ARG A 49 -7.62 -9.22 -8.88
C ARG A 49 -8.44 -7.94 -8.88
N LEU A 50 -8.44 -7.20 -7.78
CA LEU A 50 -9.18 -5.94 -7.64
C LEU A 50 -8.59 -4.82 -8.49
N VAL A 51 -7.25 -4.74 -8.58
CA VAL A 51 -6.61 -3.57 -9.19
C VAL A 51 -6.62 -3.57 -10.72
N ASN A 52 -6.68 -4.73 -11.38
CA ASN A 52 -6.52 -4.87 -12.84
C ASN A 52 -5.36 -4.02 -13.41
N LEU A 53 -4.27 -3.88 -12.66
CA LEU A 53 -3.04 -3.19 -13.05
C LEU A 53 -1.97 -4.22 -13.39
N LYS A 54 -1.09 -3.90 -14.35
CA LYS A 54 0.14 -4.67 -14.53
C LYS A 54 1.14 -4.31 -13.43
N ILE A 55 1.60 -5.31 -12.69
CA ILE A 55 2.51 -5.14 -11.57
C ILE A 55 3.95 -5.35 -12.04
N TYR A 56 4.82 -4.40 -11.73
CA TYR A 56 6.27 -4.48 -11.95
C TYR A 56 6.99 -4.28 -10.63
N ILE A 57 8.03 -5.09 -10.38
CA ILE A 57 8.84 -4.96 -9.17
C ILE A 57 10.00 -4.00 -9.47
N ILE A 58 10.16 -2.99 -8.62
CA ILE A 58 11.24 -2.00 -8.68
C ILE A 58 11.93 -2.01 -7.32
N ASP A 59 13.16 -2.53 -7.26
CA ASP A 59 13.87 -2.79 -6.00
C ASP A 59 14.09 -1.51 -5.18
N GLU A 60 14.29 -0.38 -5.84
CA GLU A 60 14.54 0.93 -5.21
C GLU A 60 13.31 1.53 -4.51
N LEU A 61 12.11 0.96 -4.70
CA LEU A 61 10.90 1.46 -4.05
C LEU A 61 10.71 0.93 -2.62
N GLY A 62 11.44 -0.11 -2.19
CA GLY A 62 11.37 -0.61 -0.80
C GLY A 62 9.93 -0.94 -0.33
N ALA A 63 9.47 -0.19 0.67
CA ALA A 63 8.14 -0.26 1.27
C ALA A 63 7.04 0.49 0.48
N ASP A 64 7.33 0.96 -0.73
CA ASP A 64 6.38 1.77 -1.51
C ASP A 64 5.88 1.10 -2.78
N ALA A 65 4.74 1.58 -3.24
CA ALA A 65 4.21 1.33 -4.57
C ALA A 65 3.85 2.64 -5.28
N VAL A 66 3.89 2.64 -6.61
CA VAL A 66 3.49 3.74 -7.48
C VAL A 66 2.45 3.24 -8.46
N ILE A 67 1.24 3.77 -8.38
CA ILE A 67 0.17 3.54 -9.36
C ILE A 67 0.30 4.62 -10.42
N ALA A 68 0.30 4.24 -11.70
CA ALA A 68 0.50 5.18 -12.78
C ALA A 68 -0.32 4.87 -14.04
N ASP A 69 -0.60 5.92 -14.79
CA ASP A 69 -0.95 5.84 -16.21
C ASP A 69 0.34 5.84 -17.01
N SER A 70 0.69 4.68 -17.57
CA SER A 70 1.94 4.45 -18.29
C SER A 70 2.10 5.34 -19.53
N LYS A 71 1.00 5.79 -20.13
CA LYS A 71 1.01 6.65 -21.33
C LYS A 71 1.50 8.05 -21.00
N TYR A 72 1.19 8.55 -19.80
CA TYR A 72 1.51 9.91 -19.38
C TYR A 72 2.57 9.99 -18.28
N LEU A 73 3.02 8.86 -17.76
CA LEU A 73 4.10 8.80 -16.77
C LEU A 73 5.34 9.56 -17.28
N GLY A 74 5.82 10.52 -16.48
CA GLY A 74 6.95 11.39 -16.84
C GLY A 74 6.61 12.54 -17.81
N GLN A 75 5.40 12.58 -18.37
CA GLN A 75 4.92 13.65 -19.25
C GLN A 75 4.02 14.64 -18.49
N LEU A 76 3.12 14.12 -17.64
CA LEU A 76 2.25 14.92 -16.78
C LEU A 76 2.69 14.83 -15.32
N LYS A 77 2.69 15.96 -14.61
CA LYS A 77 3.13 16.05 -13.20
C LYS A 77 2.36 15.14 -12.23
N LYS A 78 1.15 14.71 -12.60
CA LYS A 78 0.25 13.92 -11.76
C LYS A 78 -0.16 12.59 -12.38
N ALA A 79 0.58 12.09 -13.37
CA ALA A 79 0.30 10.80 -13.99
C ALA A 79 0.50 9.58 -13.06
N SER A 80 0.81 9.81 -11.79
CA SER A 80 1.09 8.75 -10.82
C SER A 80 0.77 9.16 -9.38
N LYS A 81 0.48 8.16 -8.54
CA LYS A 81 0.33 8.28 -7.08
C LYS A 81 1.25 7.29 -6.39
N ARG A 82 1.96 7.73 -5.35
CA ARG A 82 2.80 6.87 -4.50
C ARG A 82 2.05 6.51 -3.23
N ILE A 83 2.15 5.26 -2.82
CA ILE A 83 1.53 4.67 -1.64
C ILE A 83 2.65 3.99 -0.85
N SER A 84 2.65 4.13 0.48
CA SER A 84 3.62 3.49 1.36
C SER A 84 2.93 2.53 2.31
N ILE A 85 3.58 1.40 2.60
CA ILE A 85 3.15 0.49 3.67
C ILE A 85 3.86 0.74 5.01
N GLU A 86 4.88 1.60 5.06
CA GLU A 86 5.61 1.92 6.31
C GLU A 86 4.69 2.28 7.48
N PRO A 87 3.62 3.08 7.31
CA PRO A 87 2.74 3.42 8.44
C PRO A 87 2.10 2.20 9.11
N PHE A 88 1.78 1.15 8.33
CA PHE A 88 1.18 -0.07 8.88
C PHE A 88 2.22 -0.95 9.59
N LEU A 89 3.48 -0.92 9.13
CA LEU A 89 4.58 -1.62 9.78
C LEU A 89 4.87 -1.02 11.16
N GLU A 90 4.91 0.32 11.25
CA GLU A 90 5.10 1.01 12.53
C GLU A 90 3.97 0.69 13.51
N GLU A 91 2.71 0.67 13.06
CA GLU A 91 1.56 0.29 13.90
C GLU A 91 1.69 -1.14 14.46
N GLU A 92 2.05 -2.13 13.65
CA GLU A 92 2.27 -3.50 14.12
C GLU A 92 3.41 -3.58 15.15
N GLU A 93 4.52 -2.90 14.92
CA GLU A 93 5.66 -2.85 15.85
C GLU A 93 5.28 -2.23 17.21
N TRP A 94 4.54 -1.12 17.19
CA TRP A 94 4.06 -0.48 18.43
C TRP A 94 3.10 -1.37 19.21
N GLU A 95 2.20 -2.09 18.54
CA GLU A 95 1.31 -3.06 19.20
C GLU A 95 2.07 -4.20 19.87
N GLU A 96 3.14 -4.69 19.24
CA GLU A 96 3.98 -5.74 19.81
C GLU A 96 4.74 -5.25 21.05
N ILE A 97 5.27 -4.02 21.01
CA ILE A 97 5.94 -3.40 22.16
C ILE A 97 4.96 -3.27 23.33
N ILE A 98 3.75 -2.76 23.10
CA ILE A 98 2.72 -2.59 24.15
C ILE A 98 2.36 -3.93 24.80
N LYS A 99 2.23 -5.01 24.02
CA LYS A 99 1.94 -6.36 24.55
C LYS A 99 3.06 -6.91 25.45
N GLN A 100 4.29 -6.42 25.28
CA GLN A 100 5.45 -6.84 26.08
C GLN A 100 5.68 -5.96 27.31
N LEU A 101 4.99 -4.82 27.44
CA LEU A 101 5.10 -3.98 28.62
C LEU A 101 4.42 -4.68 29.81
N PRO A 102 5.08 -4.77 30.98
CA PRO A 102 4.45 -5.29 32.18
C PRO A 102 3.30 -4.36 32.60
N GLU A 103 2.14 -4.93 32.95
CA GLU A 103 1.07 -4.16 33.58
C GLU A 103 1.59 -3.59 34.90
N ILE A 104 1.70 -2.26 34.97
CA ILE A 104 2.07 -1.58 36.21
C ILE A 104 0.82 -1.60 37.09
N SER A 105 0.78 -2.51 38.06
CA SER A 105 -0.19 -2.43 39.16
C SER A 105 0.21 -1.27 40.06
N GLU A 106 -0.57 -0.19 40.06
CA GLU A 106 -0.50 0.82 41.11
C GLU A 106 -0.96 0.18 42.43
N GLU A 107 -0.04 0.01 43.39
CA GLU A 107 -0.34 -0.33 44.79
C GLU A 107 -0.81 0.90 45.57
#